data_AF-A0A956ZPW7-F1
#
_entry.id   AF-A0A956ZPW7-F1
#
_cell.length_a   1.000
_cell.length_b   1.000
_cell.length_c   1.000
_cell.angle_alpha   90.00
_cell.angle_beta   90.00
_cell.angle_gamma   90.00
#
_symmetry.space_group_name_H-M   'P 1'
#
loop_
_entity.id
_entity.type
_entity.pdbx_description
1 polymer ?
#
loop_
_entity_poly.entity_id
_entity_poly.type
_entity_poly.pdbx_seq_one_letter_code
_entity_poly.pdbx_strand_id
1 'polypeptide(L)'
;MSAVIVATDVELPPLPAGARVVRCATTAEMVRAIHTEPAAVLLSDGLAEDDALLVAAAIHESGATVIEVNAHRWDGETHSRLTAACKGVIAGFGLAAIPRAIEALDALTA
;
A
#
# COMPACT_ATOMS: atom_id res chain seq x y z
N MET A 1 -14.38 3.56 -2.42
CA MET A 1 -13.88 4.25 -1.20
C MET A 1 -12.51 3.68 -0.94
N SER A 2 -11.47 4.50 -0.99
CA SER A 2 -10.08 4.03 -0.95
C SER A 2 -9.56 3.91 0.49
N ALA A 3 -8.93 2.78 0.80
CA ALA A 3 -8.28 2.54 2.09
C ALA A 3 -6.78 2.82 1.99
N VAL A 4 -6.18 3.31 3.08
CA VAL A 4 -4.74 3.41 3.26
C VAL A 4 -4.32 2.41 4.34
N ILE A 5 -3.51 1.42 3.97
CA ILE A 5 -3.05 0.36 4.86
C ILE A 5 -1.60 0.65 5.26
N VAL A 6 -1.33 0.70 6.57
CA VAL A 6 -0.01 1.04 7.13
C VAL A 6 0.42 0.04 8.21
N ALA A 7 1.67 -0.41 8.16
CA ALA A 7 2.27 -1.36 9.12
C ALA A 7 2.70 -0.72 10.45
N THR A 8 2.81 0.60 10.50
CA THR A 8 3.39 1.32 11.63
C THR A 8 2.55 2.54 11.98
N ASP A 9 2.70 3.03 13.21
CA ASP A 9 2.08 4.27 13.64
C ASP A 9 2.91 5.46 13.12
N VAL A 10 2.64 5.79 11.86
CA VAL A 10 3.22 6.96 11.19
C VAL A 10 2.20 8.08 11.13
N GLU A 11 2.68 9.30 11.31
CA GLU A 11 1.87 10.50 11.08
C GLU A 11 1.67 10.70 9.58
N LEU A 12 0.44 10.46 9.12
CA LEU A 12 0.07 10.59 7.72
C LEU A 12 -0.23 12.05 7.36
N PRO A 13 0.06 12.48 6.11
CA PRO A 13 -0.40 13.78 5.64
C PRO A 13 -1.92 13.85 5.59
N PRO A 14 -2.50 15.06 5.45
CA PRO A 14 -3.94 15.21 5.19
C PRO A 14 -4.38 14.36 4.00
N LEU A 15 -5.42 13.54 4.22
CA LEU A 15 -5.93 12.62 3.21
C LEU A 15 -7.13 13.21 2.47
N PRO A 16 -7.34 12.81 1.20
CA PRO A 16 -8.55 13.13 0.45
C PRO A 16 -9.83 12.71 1.19
N ALA A 17 -10.93 13.42 0.93
CA ALA A 17 -12.23 13.13 1.55
C ALA A 17 -12.69 11.70 1.24
N GLY A 18 -13.13 10.97 2.27
CA GLY A 18 -13.58 9.58 2.12
C GLY A 18 -12.46 8.54 2.16
N ALA A 19 -11.19 8.94 2.22
CA ALA A 19 -10.10 8.01 2.50
C ALA A 19 -10.18 7.52 3.95
N ARG A 20 -9.96 6.21 4.15
CA ARG A 20 -9.93 5.59 5.49
C ARG A 20 -8.55 5.01 5.77
N VAL A 21 -8.05 5.21 6.98
CA VAL A 21 -6.78 4.61 7.43
C VAL A 21 -7.03 3.30 8.15
N VAL A 22 -6.33 2.25 7.74
CA VAL A 22 -6.26 0.95 8.39
C VAL A 22 -4.85 0.77 8.94
N ARG A 23 -4.71 0.88 10.25
CA ARG A 23 -3.43 0.60 10.94
C ARG A 23 -3.36 -0.88 11.26
N CYS A 24 -2.26 -1.51 10.89
CA CYS A 24 -1.98 -2.92 11.12
C CYS A 24 -0.71 -3.02 11.97
N ALA A 25 -0.80 -3.64 13.14
CA ALA A 25 0.35 -3.90 14.01
C ALA A 25 1.12 -5.17 13.60
N THR A 26 0.51 -6.04 12.79
CA THR A 26 1.13 -7.29 12.32
C THR A 26 0.84 -7.54 10.84
N THR A 27 1.69 -8.34 10.20
CA THR A 27 1.50 -8.81 8.82
C THR A 27 0.16 -9.52 8.62
N ALA A 28 -0.29 -10.30 9.61
CA ALA A 28 -1.58 -10.99 9.55
C ALA A 28 -2.77 -10.00 9.49
N GLU A 29 -2.69 -8.87 10.18
CA GLU A 29 -3.70 -7.82 10.10
C GLU A 29 -3.69 -7.11 8.75
N MET A 30 -2.51 -6.91 8.18
CA MET A 30 -2.33 -6.33 6.85
C MET A 30 -2.89 -7.23 5.76
N VAL A 31 -2.58 -8.53 5.81
CA VAL A 31 -3.17 -9.55 4.92
C VAL A 31 -4.69 -9.55 5.04
N ARG A 32 -5.23 -9.55 6.27
CA ARG A 32 -6.67 -9.48 6.48
C ARG A 32 -7.27 -8.20 5.88
N ALA A 33 -6.62 -7.06 6.05
CA ALA A 33 -7.07 -5.79 5.47
C ALA A 33 -7.10 -5.86 3.94
N ILE A 34 -6.08 -6.44 3.30
CA ILE A 34 -6.05 -6.62 1.84
C ILE A 34 -7.22 -7.48 1.35
N HIS A 35 -7.60 -8.53 2.09
CA HIS A 35 -8.78 -9.33 1.72
C HIS A 35 -10.12 -8.62 1.94
N THR A 36 -10.19 -7.59 2.79
CA THR A 36 -11.43 -6.85 3.04
C THR A 36 -11.58 -5.60 2.17
N GLU A 37 -10.47 -5.04 1.69
CA GLU A 37 -10.48 -3.83 0.86
C GLU A 37 -10.37 -4.17 -0.63
N PRO A 38 -11.37 -3.85 -1.46
CA PRO A 38 -11.30 -4.08 -2.91
C PRO A 38 -10.26 -3.19 -3.60
N ALA A 39 -9.90 -2.06 -2.97
CA ALA A 39 -8.94 -1.09 -3.47
C ALA A 39 -8.19 -0.45 -2.29
N ALA A 40 -6.86 -0.43 -2.32
CA ALA A 40 -6.05 0.13 -1.25
C ALA A 40 -4.75 0.79 -1.72
N VAL A 41 -4.30 1.78 -0.94
CA VAL A 41 -2.92 2.28 -0.95
C VAL A 41 -2.18 1.59 0.18
N LEU A 42 -1.07 0.92 -0.13
CA LEU A 42 -0.25 0.21 0.84
C LEU A 42 1.05 0.96 1.08
N LEU A 43 1.32 1.38 2.32
CA LEU A 43 2.63 1.87 2.72
C LEU A 43 3.53 0.69 3.11
N SER A 44 4.56 0.41 2.32
CA SER A 44 5.44 -0.76 2.51
C SER A 44 6.67 -0.50 3.37
N ASP A 45 6.90 0.75 3.79
CA ASP A 45 8.04 1.14 4.62
C ASP A 45 8.13 0.32 5.92
N GLY A 46 9.30 -0.27 6.16
CA GLY A 46 9.58 -1.07 7.34
C GLY A 46 9.05 -2.50 7.30
N LEU A 47 8.41 -2.93 6.20
CA LEU A 47 8.00 -4.32 6.03
C LEU A 47 9.22 -5.20 5.74
N ALA A 48 9.40 -6.28 6.50
CA ALA A 48 10.45 -7.26 6.23
C ALA A 48 10.17 -8.00 4.91
N GLU A 49 11.22 -8.51 4.26
CA GLU A 49 11.07 -9.18 2.96
C GLU A 49 10.12 -10.39 3.03
N ASP A 50 10.24 -11.23 4.07
CA ASP A 50 9.36 -12.37 4.29
C ASP A 50 7.89 -11.94 4.46
N ASP A 51 7.65 -10.83 5.16
CA ASP A 51 6.31 -10.27 5.33
C ASP A 51 5.77 -9.69 4.02
N ALA A 52 6.62 -9.02 3.24
CA ALA A 52 6.27 -8.48 1.93
C ALA A 52 5.83 -9.60 0.96
N LEU A 53 6.42 -10.79 1.06
CA LEU A 53 5.99 -11.97 0.29
C LEU A 53 4.57 -12.42 0.66
N LEU A 54 4.22 -12.45 1.95
CA LEU A 54 2.88 -12.82 2.42
C LEU A 54 1.83 -11.80 1.97
N VAL A 55 2.17 -10.52 2.07
CA VAL A 55 1.32 -9.41 1.61
C VAL A 55 1.13 -9.48 0.09
N ALA A 56 2.19 -9.74 -0.68
CA ALA A 56 2.11 -9.91 -2.13
C ALA A 56 1.17 -11.07 -2.53
N ALA A 57 1.25 -12.20 -1.82
CA ALA A 57 0.35 -13.34 -2.03
C ALA A 57 -1.10 -12.95 -1.75
N ALA A 58 -1.37 -12.23 -0.65
CA ALA A 58 -2.71 -11.76 -0.30
C ALA A 58 -3.30 -10.82 -1.37
N ILE A 59 -2.49 -9.92 -1.94
CA ILE A 59 -2.92 -9.04 -3.04
C ILE A 59 -3.34 -9.87 -4.26
N HIS A 60 -2.52 -10.88 -4.60
CA HIS A 60 -2.82 -11.75 -5.73
C HIS A 60 -4.10 -12.56 -5.52
N GLU A 61 -4.27 -13.16 -4.34
CA GLU A 61 -5.42 -14.01 -4.01
C GLU A 61 -6.72 -13.23 -3.85
N SER A 62 -6.66 -12.02 -3.28
CA SER A 62 -7.83 -11.15 -3.11
C SER A 62 -8.32 -10.53 -4.42
N GLY A 63 -7.44 -10.35 -5.40
CA GLY A 63 -7.71 -9.56 -6.60
C GLY A 63 -7.85 -8.06 -6.32
N ALA A 64 -7.41 -7.58 -5.14
CA ALA A 64 -7.50 -6.18 -4.76
C ALA A 64 -6.67 -5.29 -5.70
N THR A 65 -7.18 -4.10 -5.98
CA THR A 65 -6.43 -3.07 -6.72
C THR A 65 -5.56 -2.30 -5.73
N VAL A 66 -4.27 -2.62 -5.67
CA VAL A 66 -3.34 -2.01 -4.71
C VAL A 66 -2.32 -1.12 -5.40
N ILE A 67 -2.13 0.10 -4.89
CA ILE A 67 -0.98 0.95 -5.22
C ILE A 67 -0.01 0.93 -4.03
N GLU A 68 1.23 0.54 -4.27
CA GLU A 68 2.29 0.62 -3.27
C GLU A 68 2.81 2.06 -3.15
N VAL A 69 3.03 2.50 -1.93
CA VAL A 69 3.83 3.67 -1.61
C VAL A 69 5.04 3.21 -0.81
N ASN A 70 6.21 3.58 -1.30
CA ASN A 70 7.48 3.44 -0.58
C ASN A 70 8.01 4.85 -0.34
N ALA A 71 8.07 5.28 0.91
CA ALA A 71 8.48 6.65 1.25
C ALA A 71 9.96 6.89 0.89
N HIS A 72 10.77 5.83 0.89
CA HIS A 72 12.17 5.87 0.52
C HIS A 72 12.39 5.78 -1.00
N ARG A 73 13.54 6.30 -1.43
CA ARG A 73 13.94 6.27 -2.84
C ARG A 73 14.25 4.84 -3.25
N TRP A 74 13.63 4.39 -4.33
CA TRP A 74 14.00 3.12 -4.97
C TRP A 74 15.34 3.28 -5.70
N ASP A 75 16.19 2.26 -5.59
CA ASP A 75 17.52 2.23 -6.20
C ASP A 75 17.48 1.95 -7.71
N GLY A 76 16.35 1.45 -8.23
CA GLY A 76 16.16 1.09 -9.63
C GLY A 76 16.72 -0.27 -10.03
N GLU A 77 17.29 -1.02 -9.09
CA GLU A 77 17.92 -2.32 -9.31
C GLU A 77 17.29 -3.43 -8.48
N THR A 78 16.80 -3.11 -7.28
CA THR A 78 16.21 -4.07 -6.36
C THR A 78 14.85 -4.54 -6.86
N HIS A 79 14.73 -5.85 -7.08
CA HIS A 79 13.47 -6.49 -7.44
C HIS A 79 12.57 -6.65 -6.20
N SER A 80 11.31 -6.24 -6.31
CA SER A 80 10.32 -6.38 -5.24
C SER A 80 9.11 -7.16 -5.73
N ARG A 81 8.85 -8.32 -5.09
CA ARG A 81 7.66 -9.12 -5.40
C ARG A 81 6.37 -8.44 -4.95
N LEU A 82 6.44 -7.64 -3.89
CA LEU A 82 5.31 -6.83 -3.44
C LEU A 82 4.94 -5.79 -4.49
N THR A 83 5.94 -5.07 -5.03
CA THR A 83 5.75 -4.11 -6.12
C THR A 83 5.16 -4.77 -7.35
N ALA A 84 5.65 -5.97 -7.70
CA ALA A 84 5.12 -6.73 -8.83
C ALA A 84 3.66 -7.21 -8.64
N ALA A 85 3.21 -7.40 -7.39
CA ALA A 85 1.82 -7.75 -7.08
C ALA A 85 0.87 -6.54 -7.14
N CYS A 86 1.39 -5.33 -6.96
CA CYS A 86 0.63 -4.09 -7.00
C CYS A 86 0.35 -3.64 -8.45
N LYS A 87 -0.67 -2.78 -8.61
CA LYS A 87 -1.01 -2.15 -9.91
C LYS A 87 -0.03 -1.02 -10.28
N GLY A 88 0.65 -0.47 -9.30
CA GLY A 88 1.66 0.54 -9.47
C GLY A 88 2.39 0.81 -8.16
N VAL A 89 3.49 1.54 -8.25
CA VAL A 89 4.30 1.97 -7.11
C VAL A 89 4.65 3.44 -7.23
N ILE A 90 4.61 4.16 -6.12
CA ILE A 90 5.15 5.51 -5.98
C ILE A 90 6.26 5.47 -4.94
N ALA A 91 7.50 5.67 -5.38
CA ALA A 91 8.69 5.58 -4.52
C ALA A 91 9.48 6.89 -4.46
N GLY A 92 10.01 7.23 -3.29
CA GLY A 92 10.99 8.31 -3.11
C GLY A 92 10.44 9.72 -2.91
N PHE A 93 9.14 9.86 -2.71
CA PHE A 93 8.47 11.15 -2.46
C PHE A 93 8.03 11.33 -1.00
N GLY A 94 8.50 10.46 -0.10
CA GLY A 94 8.04 10.43 1.28
C GLY A 94 6.55 10.10 1.40
N LEU A 95 5.98 10.40 2.57
CA LEU A 95 4.55 10.18 2.83
C LEU A 95 3.64 11.10 2.02
N ALA A 96 4.17 12.20 1.47
CA ALA A 96 3.42 13.12 0.61
C ALA A 96 2.94 12.46 -0.70
N ALA A 97 3.45 11.27 -1.04
CA ALA A 97 2.94 10.43 -2.12
C ALA A 97 1.53 9.87 -1.84
N ILE A 98 1.15 9.67 -0.58
CA ILE A 98 -0.06 8.93 -0.21
C ILE A 98 -1.34 9.60 -0.78
N PRO A 99 -1.56 10.92 -0.66
CA PRO A 99 -2.72 11.56 -1.28
C PRO A 99 -2.78 11.37 -2.80
N ARG A 100 -1.62 11.36 -3.49
CA ARG A 100 -1.54 11.14 -4.94
C ARG A 100 -1.79 9.69 -5.34
N ALA A 101 -1.36 8.75 -4.51
CA ALA A 101 -1.70 7.34 -4.68
C ALA A 101 -3.21 7.11 -4.55
N ILE A 102 -3.86 7.78 -3.60
CA ILE A 102 -5.33 7.71 -3.43
C ILE A 102 -6.03 8.28 -4.68
N GLU A 103 -5.65 9.47 -5.13
CA GLU A 103 -6.21 10.09 -6.35
C GLU A 103 -6.05 9.15 -7.58
N ALA A 104 -4.87 8.54 -7.74
CA ALA A 104 -4.62 7.59 -8.82
C ALA A 104 -5.45 6.31 -8.70
N LEU A 105 -5.59 5.77 -7.48
CA LEU A 105 -6.39 4.58 -7.21
C LEU A 105 -7.88 4.83 -7.49
N ASP A 106 -8.40 5.98 -7.07
CA ASP A 106 -9.78 6.39 -7.35
C ASP A 106 -10.01 6.49 -8.87
N ALA A 107 -9.05 7.02 -9.63
CA ALA A 107 -9.13 7.08 -11.09
C ALA A 107 -9.06 5.70 -11.79
N LEU A 108 -8.43 4.70 -11.18
CA LEU A 108 -8.35 3.32 -11.70
C LEU A 108 -9.60 2.48 -11.39
N THR A 109 -10.41 2.91 -10.42
CA THR A 109 -11.55 2.14 -9.89
C THR A 109 -12.91 2.80 -10.13
N ALA A 110 -12.90 4.00 -10.73
CA ALA A 110 -14.07 4.67 -11.30
C ALA A 110 -14.56 3.98 -12.58
#